data_AF-A0A971VMP1-F1
#
_entry.id   AF-A0A971VMP1-F1
#
_cell.length_a   1.000
_cell.length_b   1.000
_cell.length_c   1.000
_cell.angle_alpha   90.00
_cell.angle_beta   90.00
_cell.angle_gamma   90.00
#
_symmetry.space_group_name_H-M   'P 1'
#
loop_
_entity.id
_entity.type
_entity.pdbx_description
1 polymer ?
#
loop_
_entity_poly.entity_id
_entity_poly.type
_entity_poly.pdbx_seq_one_letter_code
_entity_poly.pdbx_strand_id
1 'polypeptide(L)'
;MIFMKKLNIDWSGIEDRTGFLFSFAKSLSAVVKNSPYSDLHEDIVATSGFAFRMWVDPETLCPSATSIWDFESQKEWVESGGIKCDYVGRYWEQDDIEEERRQKAIEVIRASIDRGIPAVSWDIGVPEWGLITGYNDEDGSLDALSIQGEYLKMPYDVLGKREIPILSVLTVTGKSDKSREEIYHDTLRLAVSHLRGREWCDRNMSGLEVYPALISFFDEKFSQDLSWNMEYSLGTYGALKLYAYRYFEKVGSQELAGLYRKVYENWITAFNIKRNEDVNDRNVRERIIGLLKDSRECEIRAVEKMESIVS
;
A
#
# COMPACT_ATOMS: atom_id res chain seq x y z
N MET A 1 -3.03 -4.56 36.78
CA MET A 1 -2.88 -5.95 36.29
C MET A 1 -1.89 -5.87 35.14
N ILE A 2 -0.80 -6.60 35.22
CA ILE A 2 0.21 -6.60 34.15
C ILE A 2 -0.36 -7.46 33.03
N PHE A 3 -0.40 -6.91 31.83
CA PHE A 3 -0.86 -7.62 30.65
C PHE A 3 0.32 -7.82 29.69
N MET A 4 0.46 -9.05 29.21
CA MET A 4 1.35 -9.41 28.12
C MET A 4 0.55 -10.26 27.15
N LYS A 5 0.61 -9.93 25.86
CA LYS A 5 -0.03 -10.73 24.82
C LYS A 5 0.79 -10.63 23.54
N LYS A 6 0.97 -11.78 22.88
CA LYS A 6 1.66 -11.89 21.60
C LYS A 6 0.86 -12.79 20.66
N LEU A 7 0.70 -12.34 19.43
CA LEU A 7 0.06 -13.06 18.35
C LEU A 7 1.12 -13.78 17.52
N ASN A 8 0.81 -14.98 17.05
CA ASN A 8 1.69 -15.72 16.14
C ASN A 8 1.28 -15.40 14.70
N ILE A 9 1.90 -14.38 14.11
CA ILE A 9 1.57 -13.86 12.78
C ILE A 9 2.85 -13.86 11.92
N ASP A 10 2.68 -14.19 10.64
CA ASP A 10 3.70 -14.07 9.60
C ASP A 10 3.07 -13.53 8.31
N TRP A 11 3.86 -13.44 7.23
CA TRP A 11 3.41 -12.98 5.91
C TRP A 11 2.76 -14.09 5.06
N SER A 12 2.56 -15.29 5.61
CA SER A 12 2.03 -16.42 4.84
C SER A 12 0.64 -16.10 4.29
N GLY A 13 0.37 -16.53 3.05
CA GLY A 13 -0.92 -16.32 2.39
C GLY A 13 -1.21 -14.88 1.96
N ILE A 14 -0.24 -13.96 2.01
CA ILE A 14 -0.31 -12.67 1.32
C ILE A 14 0.44 -12.79 0.00
N GLU A 15 -0.26 -12.59 -1.12
CA GLU A 15 0.33 -12.79 -2.45
C GLU A 15 1.21 -11.60 -2.87
N ASP A 16 2.49 -11.87 -3.06
CA ASP A 16 3.48 -10.87 -3.46
C ASP A 16 4.45 -11.52 -4.46
N ARG A 17 4.09 -11.48 -5.74
CA ARG A 17 4.87 -12.16 -6.80
C ARG A 17 6.16 -11.44 -7.16
N THR A 18 6.28 -10.16 -6.83
CA THR A 18 7.44 -9.35 -7.16
C THR A 18 8.42 -9.27 -5.98
N GLY A 19 7.95 -9.54 -4.76
CA GLY A 19 8.70 -9.29 -3.53
C GLY A 19 8.73 -7.81 -3.13
N PHE A 20 7.99 -6.97 -3.86
CA PHE A 20 7.97 -5.52 -3.71
C PHE A 20 6.55 -4.98 -3.44
N LEU A 21 5.57 -5.84 -3.09
CA LEU A 21 4.23 -5.34 -2.75
C LEU A 21 4.33 -4.23 -1.70
N PHE A 22 3.70 -3.10 -2.01
CA PHE A 22 3.70 -1.91 -1.16
C PHE A 22 3.43 -2.27 0.31
N SER A 23 4.36 -1.91 1.19
CA SER A 23 4.43 -2.47 2.55
C SER A 23 3.18 -2.15 3.40
N PHE A 24 2.55 -0.99 3.20
CA PHE A 24 1.28 -0.67 3.86
C PHE A 24 0.15 -1.60 3.37
N ALA A 25 0.00 -1.77 2.05
CA ALA A 25 -1.02 -2.65 1.49
C ALA A 25 -0.84 -4.11 1.94
N LYS A 26 0.41 -4.58 1.96
CA LYS A 26 0.78 -5.91 2.48
C LYS A 26 0.42 -6.05 3.97
N SER A 27 0.77 -5.06 4.77
CA SER A 27 0.44 -5.01 6.20
C SER A 27 -1.06 -4.96 6.46
N LEU A 28 -1.80 -4.13 5.73
CA LEU A 28 -3.26 -4.02 5.84
C LEU A 28 -3.95 -5.34 5.48
N SER A 29 -3.55 -5.96 4.36
CA SER A 29 -4.03 -7.28 3.97
C SER A 29 -3.75 -8.32 5.05
N ALA A 30 -2.54 -8.33 5.63
CA ALA A 30 -2.19 -9.24 6.71
C ALA A 30 -3.01 -9.02 7.99
N VAL A 31 -3.27 -7.77 8.38
CA VAL A 31 -4.13 -7.46 9.53
C VAL A 31 -5.56 -7.96 9.29
N VAL A 32 -6.13 -7.71 8.12
CA VAL A 32 -7.49 -8.16 7.79
C VAL A 32 -7.56 -9.69 7.72
N LYS A 33 -6.56 -10.35 7.12
CA LYS A 33 -6.44 -11.82 7.06
C LYS A 33 -6.42 -12.45 8.46
N ASN A 34 -5.75 -11.82 9.42
CA ASN A 34 -5.62 -12.29 10.79
C ASN A 34 -6.68 -11.68 11.73
N SER A 35 -7.85 -11.36 11.17
CA SER A 35 -9.01 -10.86 11.92
C SER A 35 -10.24 -11.72 11.64
N PRO A 36 -11.38 -11.49 12.34
CA PRO A 36 -12.66 -12.12 11.97
C PRO A 36 -13.17 -11.78 10.57
N TYR A 37 -12.50 -10.89 9.83
CA TYR A 37 -12.87 -10.40 8.50
C TYR A 37 -11.92 -10.91 7.41
N SER A 38 -11.34 -12.10 7.62
CA SER A 38 -10.32 -12.67 6.75
C SER A 38 -10.75 -12.87 5.30
N ASP A 39 -12.05 -12.95 5.02
CA ASP A 39 -12.62 -13.06 3.68
C ASP A 39 -12.40 -11.80 2.81
N LEU A 40 -12.10 -10.66 3.44
CA LEU A 40 -11.88 -9.36 2.79
C LEU A 40 -10.39 -9.02 2.59
N HIS A 41 -9.46 -9.88 2.99
CA HIS A 41 -8.04 -9.51 3.06
C HIS A 41 -7.40 -9.19 1.70
N GLU A 42 -7.84 -9.82 0.61
CA GLU A 42 -7.38 -9.44 -0.73
C GLU A 42 -8.12 -8.18 -1.21
N ASP A 43 -9.45 -8.15 -1.03
CA ASP A 43 -10.31 -7.06 -1.48
C ASP A 43 -9.90 -5.73 -0.87
N ILE A 44 -9.50 -5.71 0.42
CA ILE A 44 -9.17 -4.48 1.14
C ILE A 44 -8.07 -3.68 0.45
N VAL A 45 -7.13 -4.32 -0.27
CA VAL A 45 -6.09 -3.62 -1.03
C VAL A 45 -6.68 -2.80 -2.18
N ALA A 46 -7.71 -3.32 -2.86
CA ALA A 46 -8.40 -2.62 -3.92
C ALA A 46 -9.44 -1.63 -3.38
N THR A 47 -10.24 -2.06 -2.40
CA THR A 47 -11.38 -1.26 -1.90
C THR A 47 -10.96 -0.07 -1.05
N SER A 48 -9.74 -0.09 -0.50
CA SER A 48 -9.10 1.09 0.11
C SER A 48 -8.37 1.99 -0.88
N GLY A 49 -8.46 1.74 -2.19
CA GLY A 49 -7.87 2.59 -3.23
C GLY A 49 -6.38 2.35 -3.51
N PHE A 50 -5.63 1.69 -2.61
CA PHE A 50 -4.18 1.51 -2.76
C PHE A 50 -3.77 0.71 -4.00
N ALA A 51 -4.61 -0.20 -4.51
CA ALA A 51 -4.34 -0.91 -5.78
C ALA A 51 -4.26 0.03 -7.01
N PHE A 52 -4.86 1.22 -6.91
CA PHE A 52 -4.98 2.21 -7.98
C PHE A 52 -4.02 3.40 -7.80
N ARG A 53 -3.51 3.58 -6.59
CA ARG A 53 -2.63 4.69 -6.22
C ARG A 53 -1.21 4.47 -6.76
N MET A 54 -0.71 5.44 -7.53
CA MET A 54 0.66 5.42 -8.07
C MET A 54 1.31 6.79 -7.97
N TRP A 55 2.56 6.82 -7.52
CA TRP A 55 3.34 8.01 -7.20
C TRP A 55 4.82 7.79 -7.50
N VAL A 56 5.43 8.58 -8.38
CA VAL A 56 6.89 8.48 -8.63
C VAL A 56 7.56 9.83 -8.52
N ASP A 57 8.76 9.84 -7.94
CA ASP A 57 9.66 10.98 -8.04
C ASP A 57 10.18 11.09 -9.48
N PRO A 58 9.91 12.20 -10.20
CA PRO A 58 10.21 12.33 -11.62
C PRO A 58 11.71 12.50 -11.93
N GLU A 59 12.55 12.69 -10.92
CA GLU A 59 13.99 12.96 -11.09
C GLU A 59 14.86 11.72 -10.87
N THR A 60 14.53 10.91 -9.88
CA THR A 60 15.36 9.78 -9.43
C THR A 60 14.59 8.49 -9.20
N LEU A 61 13.25 8.47 -9.32
CA LEU A 61 12.42 7.35 -8.89
C LEU A 61 12.70 6.93 -7.44
N CYS A 62 12.95 7.90 -6.56
CA CYS A 62 13.19 7.63 -5.15
C CYS A 62 12.06 6.79 -4.54
N PRO A 63 12.36 5.61 -3.95
CA PRO A 63 11.34 4.72 -3.38
C PRO A 63 10.45 5.38 -2.34
N SER A 64 10.96 6.37 -1.59
CA SER A 64 10.18 7.07 -0.56
C SER A 64 8.94 7.78 -1.10
N ALA A 65 8.85 8.03 -2.41
CA ALA A 65 7.64 8.54 -3.06
C ALA A 65 6.42 7.63 -2.84
N THR A 66 6.62 6.32 -2.67
CA THR A 66 5.52 5.39 -2.37
C THR A 66 4.99 5.54 -0.95
N SER A 67 5.79 6.14 -0.07
CA SER A 67 5.58 6.20 1.37
C SER A 67 5.09 7.57 1.87
N ILE A 68 4.68 8.46 0.95
CA ILE A 68 4.12 9.77 1.24
C ILE A 68 2.72 9.83 0.65
N TRP A 69 1.74 10.23 1.46
CA TRP A 69 0.36 10.50 1.07
C TRP A 69 -0.29 11.50 2.01
N ASP A 70 -1.52 11.88 1.72
CA ASP A 70 -2.39 12.51 2.70
C ASP A 70 -2.77 11.51 3.81
N PHE A 71 -1.92 11.42 4.83
CA PHE A 71 -2.05 10.46 5.93
C PHE A 71 -3.39 10.55 6.66
N GLU A 72 -4.03 11.73 6.70
CA GLU A 72 -5.33 11.89 7.34
C GLU A 72 -6.46 11.22 6.56
N SER A 73 -6.34 11.12 5.23
CA SER A 73 -7.30 10.42 4.38
C SER A 73 -7.21 8.89 4.49
N GLN A 74 -6.13 8.35 5.05
CA GLN A 74 -5.90 6.89 5.15
C GLN A 74 -7.04 6.16 5.85
N LYS A 75 -7.57 6.73 6.95
CA LYS A 75 -8.67 6.13 7.70
C LYS A 75 -9.91 6.01 6.81
N GLU A 76 -10.30 7.10 6.16
CA GLU A 76 -11.48 7.12 5.28
C GLU A 76 -11.33 6.13 4.12
N TRP A 77 -10.13 6.01 3.55
CA TRP A 77 -9.86 5.06 2.49
C TRP A 77 -10.04 3.61 2.95
N VAL A 78 -9.47 3.23 4.10
CA VAL A 78 -9.66 1.88 4.65
C VAL A 78 -11.13 1.63 5.00
N GLU A 79 -11.84 2.63 5.53
CA GLU A 79 -13.26 2.51 5.89
C GLU A 79 -14.21 2.46 4.68
N SER A 80 -13.77 2.98 3.53
CA SER A 80 -14.44 2.77 2.24
C SER A 80 -14.50 1.29 1.85
N GLY A 81 -13.53 0.49 2.29
CA GLY A 81 -13.46 -0.95 2.04
C GLY A 81 -14.37 -1.84 2.88
N GLY A 82 -15.24 -1.26 3.71
CA GLY A 82 -16.17 -2.02 4.55
C GLY A 82 -15.60 -2.47 5.90
N ILE A 83 -14.41 -2.00 6.26
CA ILE A 83 -13.74 -2.27 7.54
C ILE A 83 -13.85 -1.02 8.42
N LYS A 84 -14.04 -1.17 9.74
CA LYS A 84 -13.89 -0.05 10.69
C LYS A 84 -12.47 -0.06 11.24
N CYS A 85 -11.86 1.11 11.39
CA CYS A 85 -10.52 1.21 11.94
C CYS A 85 -10.32 2.41 12.84
N ASP A 86 -9.37 2.29 13.77
CA ASP A 86 -8.78 3.43 14.47
C ASP A 86 -7.46 3.79 13.80
N TYR A 87 -7.18 5.09 13.78
CA TYR A 87 -5.95 5.65 13.23
C TYR A 87 -5.38 6.67 14.20
N VAL A 88 -4.08 6.58 14.47
CA VAL A 88 -3.33 7.54 15.28
C VAL A 88 -2.14 8.02 14.46
N GLY A 89 -2.21 9.30 14.05
CA GLY A 89 -1.19 10.00 13.30
C GLY A 89 -0.45 11.04 14.15
N ARG A 90 0.83 11.24 13.86
CA ARG A 90 1.65 12.42 14.21
C ARG A 90 2.71 12.59 13.13
N TYR A 91 2.84 13.78 12.58
CA TYR A 91 3.72 14.07 11.45
C TYR A 91 4.80 15.09 11.83
N TRP A 92 5.57 15.53 10.83
CA TRP A 92 6.58 16.57 11.00
C TRP A 92 6.03 17.82 11.68
N GLU A 93 6.88 18.48 12.46
CA GLU A 93 6.58 19.75 13.15
C GLU A 93 5.45 19.66 14.20
N GLN A 94 5.15 18.46 14.70
CA GLN A 94 4.14 18.18 15.74
C GLN A 94 4.76 17.60 17.02
N ASP A 95 5.88 18.18 17.46
CA ASP A 95 6.62 17.70 18.64
C ASP A 95 5.87 17.97 19.96
N ASP A 96 5.00 18.97 19.98
CA ASP A 96 4.18 19.37 21.12
C ASP A 96 3.16 18.31 21.54
N ILE A 97 2.71 17.46 20.60
CA ILE A 97 1.73 16.38 20.83
C ILE A 97 2.35 14.97 20.79
N GLU A 98 3.69 14.87 20.76
CA GLU A 98 4.40 13.59 20.56
C GLU A 98 4.06 12.54 21.62
N GLU A 99 4.14 12.91 22.90
CA GLU A 99 3.84 12.00 24.01
C GLU A 99 2.40 11.53 23.99
N GLU A 100 1.46 12.48 23.85
CA GLU A 100 0.03 12.21 23.84
C GLU A 100 -0.32 11.21 22.73
N ARG A 101 0.16 11.46 21.51
CA ARG A 101 -0.11 10.60 20.35
C ARG A 101 0.52 9.22 20.51
N ARG A 102 1.72 9.12 21.07
CA ARG A 102 2.37 7.83 21.33
C ARG A 102 1.61 7.00 22.36
N GLN A 103 1.19 7.60 23.47
CA GLN A 103 0.38 6.92 24.47
C GLN A 103 -0.96 6.47 23.89
N LYS A 104 -1.59 7.31 23.05
CA LYS A 104 -2.83 6.94 22.36
C LYS A 104 -2.63 5.77 21.38
N ALA A 105 -1.52 5.75 20.65
CA ALA A 105 -1.16 4.65 19.77
C ALA A 105 -0.97 3.33 20.54
N ILE A 106 -0.26 3.36 21.68
CA ILE A 106 -0.08 2.18 22.54
C ILE A 106 -1.43 1.68 23.06
N GLU A 107 -2.34 2.57 23.45
CA GLU A 107 -3.70 2.21 23.89
C GLU A 107 -4.48 1.46 22.80
N VAL A 108 -4.53 2.00 21.57
CA VAL A 108 -5.28 1.35 20.48
C VAL A 108 -4.61 0.04 20.03
N ILE A 109 -3.28 -0.03 20.06
CA ILE A 109 -2.53 -1.27 19.79
C ILE A 109 -2.91 -2.35 20.81
N ARG A 110 -2.84 -2.04 22.11
CA ARG A 110 -3.23 -3.00 23.17
C ARG A 110 -4.65 -3.51 22.94
N ALA A 111 -5.59 -2.60 22.73
CA ALA A 111 -6.99 -2.96 22.49
C ALA A 111 -7.17 -3.86 21.24
N SER A 112 -6.39 -3.64 20.18
CA SER A 112 -6.40 -4.47 18.96
C SER A 112 -5.83 -5.86 19.22
N ILE A 113 -4.67 -5.94 19.87
CA ILE A 113 -4.02 -7.19 20.25
C ILE A 113 -4.90 -8.00 21.21
N ASP A 114 -5.61 -7.35 22.14
CA ASP A 114 -6.57 -8.00 23.05
C ASP A 114 -7.72 -8.65 22.29
N ARG A 115 -8.16 -8.07 21.16
CA ARG A 115 -9.12 -8.70 20.22
C ARG A 115 -8.50 -9.79 19.34
N GLY A 116 -7.19 -9.99 19.41
CA GLY A 116 -6.47 -10.99 18.61
C GLY A 116 -6.07 -10.51 17.22
N ILE A 117 -6.05 -9.19 16.99
CA ILE A 117 -5.78 -8.58 15.68
C ILE A 117 -4.48 -7.76 15.77
N PRO A 118 -3.50 -7.93 14.86
CA PRO A 118 -2.30 -7.09 14.85
C PRO A 118 -2.59 -5.66 14.40
N ALA A 119 -1.70 -4.72 14.71
CA ALA A 119 -1.78 -3.34 14.25
C ALA A 119 -0.81 -3.09 13.08
N VAL A 120 -1.18 -2.27 12.11
CA VAL A 120 -0.24 -1.73 11.11
C VAL A 120 0.51 -0.56 11.73
N SER A 121 1.82 -0.50 11.56
CA SER A 121 2.62 0.64 12.03
C SER A 121 3.75 0.98 11.05
N TRP A 122 4.08 2.26 10.95
CA TRP A 122 5.22 2.77 10.19
C TRP A 122 6.55 2.59 10.93
N ASP A 123 7.63 2.49 10.16
CA ASP A 123 9.02 2.37 10.63
C ASP A 123 9.25 1.11 11.47
N ILE A 124 8.93 -0.04 10.89
CA ILE A 124 9.10 -1.35 11.54
C ILE A 124 10.26 -2.10 10.88
N GLY A 125 11.43 -1.99 11.51
CA GLY A 125 12.69 -2.62 11.07
C GLY A 125 13.47 -1.77 10.06
N VAL A 126 12.76 -1.24 9.07
CA VAL A 126 13.23 -0.24 8.10
C VAL A 126 12.16 0.86 7.95
N PRO A 127 12.41 1.97 7.23
CA PRO A 127 11.41 2.98 6.88
C PRO A 127 10.28 2.46 5.96
N GLU A 128 9.55 1.44 6.42
CA GLU A 128 8.45 0.75 5.76
C GLU A 128 7.38 0.40 6.80
N TRP A 129 6.18 0.07 6.33
CA TRP A 129 5.12 -0.45 7.19
C TRP A 129 5.37 -1.92 7.55
N GLY A 130 5.08 -2.24 8.81
CA GLY A 130 5.04 -3.61 9.31
C GLY A 130 3.90 -3.80 10.31
N LEU A 131 3.97 -4.88 11.07
CA LEU A 131 2.96 -5.22 12.06
C LEU A 131 3.48 -5.07 13.48
N ILE A 132 2.65 -4.54 14.36
CA ILE A 132 2.78 -4.78 15.80
C ILE A 132 1.92 -5.98 16.14
N THR A 133 2.53 -6.99 16.74
CA THR A 133 1.95 -8.33 16.98
C THR A 133 1.81 -8.67 18.45
N GLY A 134 2.33 -7.84 19.35
CA GLY A 134 2.22 -8.05 20.77
C GLY A 134 2.66 -6.86 21.59
N TYR A 135 2.40 -6.94 22.89
CA TYR A 135 2.81 -5.96 23.88
C TYR A 135 3.16 -6.66 25.19
N ASN A 136 4.06 -6.05 25.95
CA ASN A 136 4.46 -6.47 27.28
C ASN A 136 4.61 -5.24 28.17
N ASP A 137 3.69 -5.08 29.13
CA ASP A 137 3.67 -3.94 30.05
C ASP A 137 4.70 -4.03 31.19
N GLU A 138 5.17 -5.24 31.51
CA GLU A 138 6.28 -5.45 32.45
C GLU A 138 7.59 -4.91 31.86
N ASP A 139 7.84 -5.21 30.58
CA ASP A 139 9.05 -4.80 29.87
C ASP A 139 8.93 -3.44 29.17
N GLY A 140 7.73 -2.84 29.14
CA GLY A 140 7.45 -1.60 28.41
C GLY A 140 7.76 -1.71 26.91
N SER A 141 7.34 -2.80 26.26
CA SER A 141 7.76 -3.12 24.88
C SER A 141 6.66 -3.72 24.00
N LEU A 142 6.82 -3.56 22.69
CA LEU A 142 6.02 -4.12 21.61
C LEU A 142 6.80 -5.24 20.91
N ASP A 143 6.10 -6.32 20.56
CA ASP A 143 6.57 -7.28 19.57
C ASP A 143 6.12 -6.82 18.19
N ALA A 144 7.03 -6.83 17.21
CA ALA A 144 6.76 -6.39 15.86
C ALA A 144 7.26 -7.39 14.81
N LEU A 145 6.71 -7.29 13.60
CA LEU A 145 7.11 -8.06 12.41
C LEU A 145 7.43 -7.06 11.30
N SER A 146 8.69 -7.02 10.85
CA SER A 146 9.11 -6.19 9.73
C SER A 146 8.58 -6.73 8.40
N ILE A 147 8.58 -5.88 7.37
CA ILE A 147 8.14 -6.29 6.03
C ILE A 147 9.04 -7.39 5.41
N GLN A 148 10.29 -7.50 5.88
CA GLN A 148 11.24 -8.56 5.52
C GLN A 148 10.98 -9.89 6.26
N GLY A 149 10.04 -9.92 7.20
CA GLY A 149 9.69 -11.12 7.97
C GLY A 149 10.51 -11.31 9.24
N GLU A 150 11.21 -10.27 9.71
CA GLU A 150 11.98 -10.34 10.95
C GLU A 150 11.11 -9.99 12.16
N TYR A 151 11.17 -10.84 13.19
CA TYR A 151 10.54 -10.54 14.48
C TYR A 151 11.43 -9.60 15.29
N LEU A 152 10.84 -8.48 15.73
CA LEU A 152 11.54 -7.41 16.43
C LEU A 152 10.89 -7.19 17.80
N LYS A 153 11.67 -6.67 18.74
CA LYS A 153 11.19 -6.15 20.02
C LYS A 153 11.52 -4.67 20.10
N MET A 154 10.53 -3.85 20.43
CA MET A 154 10.63 -2.39 20.39
C MET A 154 10.12 -1.77 21.69
N PRO A 155 10.91 -0.95 22.40
CA PRO A 155 10.41 -0.19 23.55
C PRO A 155 9.23 0.73 23.19
N TYR A 156 8.32 0.99 24.14
CA TYR A 156 7.17 1.89 23.95
C TYR A 156 7.59 3.34 23.64
N ASP A 157 8.70 3.79 24.20
CA ASP A 157 9.18 5.17 24.07
C ASP A 157 9.74 5.50 22.69
N VAL A 158 10.11 4.49 21.88
CA VAL A 158 10.61 4.71 20.52
C VAL A 158 9.53 4.66 19.44
N LEU A 159 8.29 4.25 19.77
CA LEU A 159 7.18 4.23 18.80
C LEU A 159 6.94 5.64 18.22
N GLY A 160 7.10 5.79 16.90
CA GLY A 160 6.97 7.08 16.20
C GLY A 160 8.17 8.02 16.34
N LYS A 161 9.32 7.55 16.86
CA LYS A 161 10.58 8.29 17.04
C LYS A 161 11.81 7.58 16.44
N ARG A 162 11.59 6.73 15.44
CA ARG A 162 12.64 5.90 14.84
C ARG A 162 13.35 6.68 13.72
N GLU A 163 13.77 6.00 12.66
CA GLU A 163 14.55 6.60 11.57
C GLU A 163 13.81 7.76 10.91
N ILE A 164 12.50 7.58 10.67
CA ILE A 164 11.61 8.64 10.21
C ILE A 164 10.63 8.95 11.36
N PRO A 165 10.75 10.12 12.04
CA PRO A 165 9.99 10.42 13.25
C PRO A 165 8.55 10.85 12.94
N ILE A 166 7.79 9.93 12.36
CA ILE A 166 6.35 10.01 12.11
C ILE A 166 5.70 8.86 12.86
N LEU A 167 4.55 9.12 13.47
CA LEU A 167 3.69 8.08 13.99
C LEU A 167 2.55 7.85 12.99
N SER A 168 2.42 6.61 12.53
CA SER A 168 1.26 6.16 11.77
C SER A 168 0.91 4.76 12.29
N VAL A 169 -0.22 4.66 12.97
CA VAL A 169 -0.73 3.39 13.53
C VAL A 169 -2.17 3.22 13.12
N LEU A 170 -2.48 2.09 12.49
CA LEU A 170 -3.84 1.70 12.12
C LEU A 170 -4.21 0.37 12.77
N THR A 171 -5.39 0.30 13.38
CA THR A 171 -5.93 -0.93 13.97
C THR A 171 -7.32 -1.23 13.43
N VAL A 172 -7.58 -2.49 13.09
CA VAL A 172 -8.92 -2.92 12.70
C VAL A 172 -9.79 -3.08 13.95
N THR A 173 -10.96 -2.44 13.94
CA THR A 173 -11.90 -2.39 15.07
C THR A 173 -13.21 -3.09 14.77
N GLY A 174 -13.55 -3.28 13.49
CA GLY A 174 -14.82 -3.86 13.12
C GLY A 174 -15.01 -4.06 11.62
N LYS A 175 -16.20 -4.51 11.25
CA LYS A 175 -16.75 -4.42 9.89
C LYS A 175 -17.84 -3.34 9.88
N SER A 176 -18.02 -2.64 8.77
CA SER A 176 -19.13 -1.72 8.57
C SER A 176 -20.36 -2.45 8.03
N ASP A 177 -21.52 -1.78 8.10
CA ASP A 177 -22.78 -2.29 7.57
C ASP A 177 -22.94 -1.98 6.08
N LYS A 178 -21.88 -1.51 5.40
CA LYS A 178 -21.90 -1.21 3.97
C LYS A 178 -22.22 -2.47 3.17
N SER A 179 -23.16 -2.35 2.26
CA SER A 179 -23.45 -3.35 1.23
C SER A 179 -22.27 -3.51 0.27
N ARG A 180 -22.28 -4.60 -0.50
CA ARG A 180 -21.25 -4.84 -1.53
C ARG A 180 -21.32 -3.77 -2.62
N GLU A 181 -22.52 -3.31 -2.93
CA GLU A 181 -22.79 -2.26 -3.91
C GLU A 181 -22.22 -0.91 -3.46
N GLU A 182 -22.38 -0.55 -2.18
CA GLU A 182 -21.77 0.66 -1.61
C GLU A 182 -20.25 0.58 -1.61
N ILE A 183 -19.66 -0.55 -1.17
CA ILE A 183 -18.20 -0.73 -1.20
C ILE A 183 -17.68 -0.65 -2.64
N TYR A 184 -18.36 -1.27 -3.60
CA TYR A 184 -18.00 -1.18 -5.01
C TYR A 184 -18.02 0.25 -5.50
N HIS A 185 -19.10 1.00 -5.22
CA HIS A 185 -19.23 2.39 -5.63
C HIS A 185 -18.14 3.28 -5.00
N ASP A 186 -17.84 3.10 -3.71
CA ASP A 186 -16.78 3.85 -3.03
C ASP A 186 -15.40 3.49 -3.58
N THR A 187 -15.17 2.20 -3.88
CA THR A 187 -13.94 1.74 -4.54
C THR A 187 -13.74 2.43 -5.89
N LEU A 188 -14.78 2.54 -6.71
CA LEU A 188 -14.69 3.22 -8.00
C LEU A 188 -14.38 4.72 -7.84
N ARG A 189 -15.01 5.39 -6.87
CA ARG A 189 -14.74 6.81 -6.57
C ARG A 189 -13.28 7.02 -6.14
N LEU A 190 -12.77 6.18 -5.24
CA LEU A 190 -11.38 6.25 -4.79
C LEU A 190 -10.40 5.94 -5.93
N ALA A 191 -10.67 4.90 -6.71
CA ALA A 191 -9.85 4.53 -7.87
C ALA A 191 -9.74 5.70 -8.86
N VAL A 192 -10.87 6.32 -9.22
CA VAL A 192 -10.90 7.53 -10.07
C VAL A 192 -10.11 8.66 -9.44
N SER A 193 -10.29 8.92 -8.15
CA SER A 193 -9.57 9.98 -7.43
C SER A 193 -8.05 9.81 -7.53
N HIS A 194 -7.55 8.62 -7.21
CA HIS A 194 -6.11 8.33 -7.26
C HIS A 194 -5.55 8.32 -8.68
N LEU A 195 -6.25 7.71 -9.65
CA LEU A 195 -5.78 7.64 -11.04
C LEU A 195 -5.79 9.01 -11.72
N ARG A 196 -6.69 9.91 -11.31
CA ARG A 196 -6.70 11.30 -11.76
C ARG A 196 -5.72 12.19 -10.99
N GLY A 197 -4.97 11.66 -10.03
CA GLY A 197 -3.99 12.42 -9.26
C GLY A 197 -4.62 13.53 -8.41
N ARG A 198 -5.83 13.32 -7.88
CA ARG A 198 -6.54 14.34 -7.07
C ARG A 198 -6.00 14.47 -5.65
N GLU A 199 -5.19 13.51 -5.21
CA GLU A 199 -4.47 13.57 -3.96
C GLU A 199 -3.37 14.63 -4.03
N TRP A 200 -3.21 15.42 -2.98
CA TRP A 200 -2.13 16.40 -2.91
C TRP A 200 -0.76 15.72 -2.99
N CYS A 201 0.12 16.20 -3.87
CA CYS A 201 1.52 15.83 -3.90
C CYS A 201 2.38 17.07 -4.25
N ASP A 202 3.47 17.30 -3.53
CA ASP A 202 4.34 18.47 -3.76
C ASP A 202 5.07 18.38 -5.12
N ARG A 203 5.91 17.34 -5.28
CA ARG A 203 6.80 17.19 -6.45
C ARG A 203 6.65 15.88 -7.22
N ASN A 204 5.98 14.90 -6.61
CA ASN A 204 5.82 13.59 -7.22
C ASN A 204 4.81 13.66 -8.36
N MET A 205 5.02 12.84 -9.38
CA MET A 205 3.98 12.58 -10.39
C MET A 205 3.01 11.56 -9.82
N SER A 206 1.71 11.80 -9.95
CA SER A 206 0.67 10.95 -9.36
C SER A 206 -0.34 10.45 -10.41
N GLY A 207 -0.98 9.33 -10.10
CA GLY A 207 -2.02 8.74 -10.95
C GLY A 207 -1.50 8.34 -12.34
N LEU A 208 -2.27 8.65 -13.39
CA LEU A 208 -1.93 8.32 -14.78
C LEU A 208 -0.69 9.06 -15.31
N GLU A 209 -0.27 10.14 -14.67
CA GLU A 209 0.96 10.87 -15.04
C GLU A 209 2.23 10.15 -14.56
N VAL A 210 2.11 9.11 -13.73
CA VAL A 210 3.22 8.21 -13.41
C VAL A 210 3.74 7.48 -14.66
N TYR A 211 2.86 7.11 -15.60
CA TYR A 211 3.29 6.39 -16.80
C TYR A 211 4.33 7.15 -17.63
N PRO A 212 4.07 8.38 -18.11
CA PRO A 212 5.08 9.13 -18.88
C PRO A 212 6.35 9.38 -18.04
N ALA A 213 6.21 9.67 -16.75
CA ALA A 213 7.35 9.88 -15.86
C ALA A 213 8.23 8.62 -15.75
N LEU A 214 7.64 7.47 -15.46
CA LEU A 214 8.34 6.19 -15.35
C LEU A 214 8.93 5.74 -16.70
N ILE A 215 8.20 5.94 -17.80
CA ILE A 215 8.66 5.63 -19.16
C ILE A 215 9.95 6.38 -19.49
N SER A 216 10.08 7.66 -19.08
CA SER A 216 11.29 8.45 -19.35
C SER A 216 12.57 7.80 -18.80
N PHE A 217 12.50 7.06 -17.69
CA PHE A 217 13.65 6.34 -17.12
C PHE A 217 14.06 5.09 -17.89
N PHE A 218 13.17 4.54 -18.73
CA PHE A 218 13.52 3.52 -19.71
C PHE A 218 13.92 4.13 -21.05
N ASP A 219 13.64 5.41 -21.26
CA ASP A 219 13.91 6.11 -22.51
C ASP A 219 15.05 7.13 -22.36
N GLU A 220 14.74 8.43 -22.30
CA GLU A 220 15.71 9.52 -22.34
C GLU A 220 16.50 9.73 -21.04
N LYS A 221 15.90 9.42 -19.88
CA LYS A 221 16.52 9.54 -18.55
C LYS A 221 17.23 8.27 -18.09
N PHE A 222 17.39 7.28 -18.96
CA PHE A 222 17.99 6.01 -18.56
C PHE A 222 19.39 6.20 -17.98
N SER A 223 19.56 5.67 -16.77
CA SER A 223 20.83 5.54 -16.09
C SER A 223 20.88 4.18 -15.41
N GLN A 224 22.03 3.49 -15.55
CA GLN A 224 22.26 2.23 -14.87
C GLN A 224 22.21 2.37 -13.35
N ASP A 225 22.55 3.56 -12.81
CA ASP A 225 22.51 3.84 -11.37
C ASP A 225 21.09 3.80 -10.80
N LEU A 226 20.08 4.01 -11.64
CA LEU A 226 18.66 3.97 -11.27
C LEU A 226 18.02 2.60 -11.55
N SER A 227 18.81 1.60 -11.94
CA SER A 227 18.31 0.27 -12.33
C SER A 227 17.49 -0.41 -11.24
N TRP A 228 17.92 -0.29 -9.98
CA TRP A 228 17.15 -0.83 -8.85
C TRP A 228 15.85 -0.05 -8.61
N ASN A 229 15.87 1.28 -8.70
CA ASN A 229 14.66 2.11 -8.55
C ASN A 229 13.60 1.79 -9.62
N MET A 230 14.04 1.59 -10.86
CA MET A 230 13.18 1.13 -11.96
C MET A 230 12.54 -0.23 -11.66
N GLU A 231 13.32 -1.18 -11.15
CA GLU A 231 12.81 -2.50 -10.74
C GLU A 231 11.82 -2.41 -9.57
N TYR A 232 12.15 -1.60 -8.56
CA TYR A 232 11.28 -1.33 -7.41
C TYR A 232 9.94 -0.75 -7.86
N SER A 233 9.93 0.31 -8.69
CA SER A 233 8.68 0.91 -9.17
C SER A 233 7.82 -0.08 -9.97
N LEU A 234 8.44 -0.86 -10.89
CA LEU A 234 7.73 -1.90 -11.65
C LEU A 234 7.16 -2.99 -10.73
N GLY A 235 7.95 -3.42 -9.75
CA GLY A 235 7.58 -4.47 -8.81
C GLY A 235 6.44 -4.05 -7.89
N THR A 236 6.52 -2.86 -7.32
CA THR A 236 5.53 -2.31 -6.38
C THR A 236 4.18 -2.14 -7.04
N TYR A 237 4.13 -1.44 -8.17
CA TYR A 237 2.85 -1.22 -8.86
C TYR A 237 2.34 -2.47 -9.54
N GLY A 238 3.20 -3.28 -10.17
CA GLY A 238 2.80 -4.54 -10.77
C GLY A 238 2.14 -5.50 -9.78
N ALA A 239 2.66 -5.58 -8.54
CA ALA A 239 2.02 -6.35 -7.47
C ALA A 239 0.63 -5.79 -7.09
N LEU A 240 0.49 -4.47 -6.97
CA LEU A 240 -0.79 -3.82 -6.68
C LEU A 240 -1.86 -4.06 -7.77
N LYS A 241 -1.47 -4.11 -9.05
CA LYS A 241 -2.41 -4.36 -10.16
C LYS A 241 -3.06 -5.73 -10.11
N LEU A 242 -2.42 -6.72 -9.48
CA LEU A 242 -3.05 -8.03 -9.23
C LEU A 242 -4.31 -7.90 -8.39
N TYR A 243 -4.26 -7.11 -7.32
CA TYR A 243 -5.37 -6.92 -6.39
C TYR A 243 -6.53 -6.17 -7.05
N ALA A 244 -6.24 -5.16 -7.88
CA ALA A 244 -7.25 -4.48 -8.69
C ALA A 244 -7.95 -5.45 -9.66
N TYR A 245 -7.18 -6.24 -10.40
CA TYR A 245 -7.72 -7.23 -11.34
C TYR A 245 -8.61 -8.26 -10.63
N ARG A 246 -8.09 -8.90 -9.57
CA ARG A 246 -8.84 -9.92 -8.80
C ARG A 246 -10.12 -9.37 -8.21
N TYR A 247 -10.08 -8.15 -7.68
CA TYR A 247 -11.27 -7.51 -7.14
C TYR A 247 -12.34 -7.33 -8.21
N PHE A 248 -12.00 -6.75 -9.37
CA PHE A 248 -12.96 -6.56 -10.45
C PHE A 248 -13.51 -7.87 -11.01
N GLU A 249 -12.68 -8.91 -11.09
CA GLU A 249 -13.12 -10.25 -11.47
C GLU A 249 -14.12 -10.82 -10.45
N LYS A 250 -13.80 -10.73 -9.15
CA LYS A 250 -14.63 -11.22 -8.04
C LYS A 250 -16.01 -10.54 -7.98
N VAL A 251 -16.08 -9.24 -8.22
CA VAL A 251 -17.35 -8.49 -8.22
C VAL A 251 -18.09 -8.57 -9.56
N GLY A 252 -17.56 -9.31 -10.54
CA GLY A 252 -18.22 -9.53 -11.83
C GLY A 252 -18.20 -8.33 -12.78
N SER A 253 -17.31 -7.35 -12.56
CA SER A 253 -17.16 -6.19 -13.44
C SER A 253 -16.32 -6.54 -14.66
N GLN A 254 -16.92 -7.28 -15.61
CA GLN A 254 -16.21 -7.94 -16.72
C GLN A 254 -15.30 -7.02 -17.53
N GLU A 255 -15.76 -5.81 -17.86
CA GLU A 255 -14.98 -4.85 -18.64
C GLU A 255 -13.76 -4.33 -17.86
N LEU A 256 -13.96 -3.93 -16.59
CA LEU A 256 -12.87 -3.48 -15.73
C LEU A 256 -11.90 -4.63 -15.42
N ALA A 257 -12.40 -5.84 -15.19
CA ALA A 257 -11.59 -7.03 -14.98
C ALA A 257 -10.72 -7.34 -16.20
N GLY A 258 -11.27 -7.24 -17.41
CA GLY A 258 -10.51 -7.43 -18.66
C GLY A 258 -9.41 -6.38 -18.84
N LEU A 259 -9.71 -5.11 -18.56
CA LEU A 259 -8.72 -4.03 -18.62
C LEU A 259 -7.62 -4.24 -17.58
N TYR A 260 -7.95 -4.50 -16.32
CA TYR A 260 -6.96 -4.67 -15.25
C TYR A 260 -6.18 -5.98 -15.34
N ARG A 261 -6.74 -7.04 -15.92
CA ARG A 261 -5.97 -8.25 -16.26
C ARG A 261 -4.81 -7.89 -17.19
N LYS A 262 -5.12 -7.16 -18.26
CA LYS A 262 -4.12 -6.73 -19.24
C LYS A 262 -3.08 -5.78 -18.63
N VAL A 263 -3.52 -4.83 -17.81
CA VAL A 263 -2.62 -3.95 -17.04
C VAL A 263 -1.68 -4.79 -16.16
N TYR A 264 -2.21 -5.72 -15.37
CA TYR A 264 -1.41 -6.60 -14.51
C TYR A 264 -0.39 -7.42 -15.31
N GLU A 265 -0.82 -8.08 -16.40
CA GLU A 265 0.05 -8.88 -17.27
C GLU A 265 1.19 -8.04 -17.85
N ASN A 266 0.89 -6.82 -18.32
CA ASN A 266 1.88 -5.89 -18.85
C ASN A 266 2.90 -5.47 -17.78
N TRP A 267 2.45 -5.07 -16.59
CA TRP A 267 3.34 -4.65 -15.51
C TRP A 267 4.23 -5.78 -15.00
N ILE A 268 3.69 -6.99 -14.81
CA ILE A 268 4.50 -8.15 -14.39
C ILE A 268 5.46 -8.59 -15.49
N THR A 269 5.05 -8.51 -16.76
CA THR A 269 5.96 -8.79 -17.87
C THR A 269 7.09 -7.76 -17.92
N ALA A 270 6.79 -6.47 -17.77
CA ALA A 270 7.80 -5.41 -17.71
C ALA A 270 8.78 -5.61 -16.54
N PHE A 271 8.28 -5.94 -15.34
CA PHE A 271 9.10 -6.28 -14.18
C PHE A 271 10.03 -7.47 -14.45
N ASN A 272 9.49 -8.54 -15.03
CA ASN A 272 10.26 -9.74 -15.35
C ASN A 272 11.33 -9.47 -16.42
N ILE A 273 11.04 -8.65 -17.44
CA ILE A 273 12.04 -8.22 -18.41
C ILE A 273 13.15 -7.44 -17.70
N LYS A 274 12.80 -6.43 -16.89
CA LYS A 274 13.77 -5.60 -16.16
C LYS A 274 14.69 -6.41 -15.22
N ARG A 275 14.17 -7.48 -14.63
CA ARG A 275 14.90 -8.32 -13.66
C ARG A 275 15.80 -9.36 -14.32
N ASN A 276 15.43 -9.85 -15.51
CA ASN A 276 16.08 -11.02 -16.12
C ASN A 276 16.83 -10.69 -17.43
N GLU A 277 16.61 -9.52 -18.03
CA GLU A 277 17.24 -9.08 -19.27
C GLU A 277 18.10 -7.82 -19.05
N ASP A 278 19.11 -7.61 -19.90
CA ASP A 278 20.00 -6.45 -19.80
C ASP A 278 19.33 -5.17 -20.34
N VAL A 279 18.96 -4.28 -19.44
CA VAL A 279 18.34 -2.99 -19.80
C VAL A 279 19.29 -1.97 -20.41
N ASN A 280 20.60 -2.25 -20.52
CA ASN A 280 21.47 -1.45 -21.37
C ASN A 280 21.12 -1.61 -22.86
N ASP A 281 20.53 -2.75 -23.25
CA ASP A 281 19.99 -2.93 -24.60
C ASP A 281 18.73 -2.07 -24.78
N ARG A 282 18.78 -1.20 -25.78
CA ARG A 282 17.66 -0.33 -26.15
C ARG A 282 16.41 -1.13 -26.55
N ASN A 283 16.56 -2.28 -27.21
CA ASN A 283 15.42 -3.11 -27.60
C ASN A 283 14.68 -3.68 -26.39
N VAL A 284 15.41 -4.02 -25.32
CA VAL A 284 14.84 -4.49 -24.05
C VAL A 284 14.02 -3.37 -23.41
N ARG A 285 14.57 -2.15 -23.37
CA ARG A 285 13.85 -0.98 -22.84
C ARG A 285 12.63 -0.62 -23.67
N GLU A 286 12.71 -0.68 -25.00
CA GLU A 286 11.57 -0.41 -25.89
C GLU A 286 10.40 -1.38 -25.68
N ARG A 287 10.68 -2.65 -25.38
CA ARG A 287 9.64 -3.61 -24.98
C ARG A 287 8.95 -3.21 -23.68
N ILE A 288 9.72 -2.82 -22.66
CA ILE A 288 9.16 -2.33 -21.38
C ILE A 288 8.29 -1.09 -21.62
N ILE A 289 8.77 -0.13 -22.40
CA ILE A 289 8.04 1.10 -22.75
C ILE A 289 6.71 0.75 -23.45
N GLY A 290 6.73 -0.20 -24.39
CA GLY A 290 5.53 -0.64 -25.09
C GLY A 290 4.46 -1.20 -24.14
N LEU A 291 4.87 -2.04 -23.18
CA LEU A 291 3.98 -2.59 -22.15
C LEU A 291 3.38 -1.50 -21.25
N LEU A 292 4.19 -0.52 -20.83
CA LEU A 292 3.72 0.58 -19.99
C LEU A 292 2.76 1.52 -20.73
N LYS A 293 3.00 1.81 -22.02
CA LYS A 293 2.07 2.61 -22.85
C LYS A 293 0.71 1.91 -22.99
N ASP A 294 0.72 0.62 -23.27
CA ASP A 294 -0.50 -0.17 -23.41
C ASP A 294 -1.27 -0.30 -22.08
N SER A 295 -0.56 -0.44 -20.95
CA SER A 295 -1.18 -0.35 -19.61
C SER A 295 -1.82 1.01 -19.35
N ARG A 296 -1.16 2.11 -19.73
CA ARG A 296 -1.71 3.47 -19.59
C ARG A 296 -3.02 3.62 -20.36
N GLU A 297 -3.07 3.15 -21.60
CA GLU A 297 -4.30 3.19 -22.41
C GLU A 297 -5.43 2.38 -21.76
N CYS A 298 -5.11 1.20 -21.20
CA CYS A 298 -6.09 0.39 -20.49
C CYS A 298 -6.62 1.09 -19.22
N GLU A 299 -5.75 1.72 -18.41
CA GLU A 299 -6.19 2.45 -17.21
C GLU A 299 -6.93 3.74 -17.54
N ILE A 300 -6.60 4.45 -18.63
CA ILE A 300 -7.40 5.59 -19.13
C ILE A 300 -8.84 5.14 -19.41
N ARG A 301 -9.01 4.06 -20.19
CA ARG A 301 -10.33 3.49 -20.49
C ARG A 301 -11.05 3.00 -19.25
N ALA A 302 -10.31 2.41 -18.30
CA ALA A 302 -10.88 1.98 -17.04
C ALA A 302 -11.40 3.18 -16.24
N VAL A 303 -10.65 4.29 -16.17
CA VAL A 303 -11.07 5.52 -15.49
C VAL A 303 -12.33 6.09 -16.11
N GLU A 304 -12.40 6.21 -17.45
CA GLU A 304 -13.60 6.68 -18.16
C GLU A 304 -14.82 5.81 -17.82
N LYS A 305 -14.63 4.49 -17.78
CA LYS A 305 -15.68 3.55 -17.39
C LYS A 305 -16.10 3.74 -15.93
N MET A 306 -15.14 3.83 -15.01
CA MET A 306 -15.43 4.05 -13.59
C MET A 306 -16.16 5.38 -13.37
N GLU A 307 -15.72 6.45 -14.03
CA GLU A 307 -16.38 7.76 -14.01
C GLU A 307 -17.83 7.66 -14.49
N SER A 308 -18.11 6.94 -15.58
CA SER A 308 -19.48 6.74 -16.08
C SER A 308 -20.40 5.96 -15.13
N ILE A 309 -19.84 5.17 -14.21
CA ILE A 309 -20.60 4.40 -13.23
C ILE A 309 -20.90 5.25 -11.97
N VAL A 310 -19.98 6.14 -11.60
CA VAL A 310 -20.07 6.94 -10.35
C VAL A 310 -20.61 8.36 -10.56
N SER A 311 -20.79 8.79 -11.81
CA SER A 311 -21.45 10.04 -12.21
C SER A 311 -22.96 9.97 -12.06
#